data_AF-A0A5C6J6K0-F1
#
_entry.id   AF-A0A5C6J6K0-F1
#
_cell.length_a   1.000
_cell.length_b   1.000
_cell.length_c   1.000
_cell.angle_alpha   90.00
_cell.angle_beta   90.00
_cell.angle_gamma   90.00
#
_symmetry.space_group_name_H-M   'P 1'
#
loop_
_entity.id
_entity.type
_entity.pdbx_description
1 polymer ?
#
loop_
_entity_poly.entity_id
_entity_poly.type
_entity_poly.pdbx_seq_one_letter_code
_entity_poly.pdbx_strand_id
1 'polypeptide(L)'
;MFEIRVICDPADTDRITTALNTAFATGAVRARPTRDGNRTRLYTTADHYPDPQPFPAPEAAYALAPSIISELGWTTHAIATAGCFTELERDYYLRKAALLDRIALLDEPDTLGDGDGDATETALAAALMLLDTDRAHLAPHLVDQAEKDPRGYVRQQYAQHVRCVCDDFGEGDCLLHPDPDH
;
A
#
# COMPACT_ATOMS: atom_id res chain seq x y z
N MET A 1 -19.52 0.58 -15.41
CA MET A 1 -20.84 0.76 -14.78
C MET A 1 -21.77 -0.40 -15.07
N PHE A 2 -22.32 -1.02 -14.03
CA PHE A 2 -23.36 -2.05 -14.08
C PHE A 2 -24.42 -1.79 -12.99
N GLU A 3 -25.58 -2.42 -13.10
CA GLU A 3 -26.66 -2.30 -12.09
C GLU A 3 -26.71 -3.54 -11.19
N ILE A 4 -26.84 -3.32 -9.88
CA ILE A 4 -27.06 -4.38 -8.90
C ILE A 4 -28.50 -4.29 -8.38
N ARG A 5 -29.20 -5.43 -8.41
CA ARG A 5 -30.55 -5.58 -7.86
C ARG A 5 -30.57 -6.71 -6.85
N VAL A 6 -30.89 -6.39 -5.60
CA VAL A 6 -30.99 -7.38 -4.52
C VAL A 6 -32.41 -7.40 -3.99
N ILE A 7 -32.96 -8.60 -3.76
CA ILE A 7 -34.20 -8.80 -3.01
C ILE A 7 -33.83 -9.43 -1.68
N CYS A 8 -34.13 -8.76 -0.58
CA CYS A 8 -33.75 -9.18 0.76
C CYS A 8 -34.89 -8.98 1.76
N ASP A 9 -34.73 -9.56 2.95
CA ASP A 9 -35.57 -9.23 4.08
C ASP A 9 -35.35 -7.76 4.48
N PRO A 10 -36.41 -7.00 4.86
CA PRO A 10 -36.24 -5.62 5.29
C PRO A 10 -35.19 -5.43 6.39
N ALA A 11 -35.04 -6.40 7.31
CA ALA A 11 -34.07 -6.35 8.39
C ALA A 11 -32.60 -6.47 7.92
N ASP A 12 -32.36 -7.01 6.72
CA ASP A 12 -31.03 -7.17 6.13
C ASP A 12 -30.57 -5.94 5.31
N THR A 13 -31.43 -4.94 5.12
CA THR A 13 -31.20 -3.81 4.21
C THR A 13 -29.87 -3.09 4.48
N ASP A 14 -29.59 -2.76 5.74
CA ASP A 14 -28.39 -1.99 6.12
C ASP A 14 -27.11 -2.81 5.96
N ARG A 15 -27.17 -4.10 6.33
CA ARG A 15 -26.04 -5.03 6.19
C ARG A 15 -25.66 -5.22 4.74
N ILE A 16 -26.64 -5.45 3.86
CA ILE A 16 -26.41 -5.63 2.43
C ILE A 16 -25.91 -4.33 1.80
N THR A 17 -26.50 -3.20 2.15
CA THR A 17 -26.06 -1.89 1.66
C THR A 17 -24.60 -1.63 2.02
N THR A 18 -24.21 -1.89 3.28
CA THR A 18 -22.83 -1.77 3.74
C THR A 18 -21.90 -2.66 2.93
N ALA A 19 -22.23 -3.95 2.78
CA ALA A 19 -21.42 -4.89 2.01
C ALA A 19 -21.26 -4.47 0.53
N LEU A 20 -22.32 -3.98 -0.10
CA LEU A 20 -22.27 -3.48 -1.49
C LEU A 20 -21.36 -2.26 -1.62
N ASN A 21 -21.45 -1.31 -0.69
CA ASN A 21 -20.62 -0.11 -0.68
C ASN A 21 -19.14 -0.41 -0.36
N THR A 22 -18.87 -1.51 0.36
CA THR A 22 -17.50 -1.98 0.59
C THR A 22 -16.92 -2.66 -0.65
N ALA A 23 -17.73 -3.46 -1.36
CA ALA A 23 -17.26 -4.24 -2.49
C ALA A 23 -17.13 -3.43 -3.79
N PHE A 24 -17.97 -2.40 -3.98
CA PHE A 24 -18.04 -1.62 -5.21
C PHE A 24 -18.06 -0.13 -4.93
N ALA A 25 -17.55 0.65 -5.89
CA ALA A 25 -17.88 2.07 -5.98
C ALA A 25 -19.36 2.17 -6.40
N THR A 26 -20.26 2.36 -5.44
CA THR A 26 -21.70 2.39 -5.66
C THR A 26 -22.25 3.81 -5.74
N GLY A 27 -23.32 3.96 -6.51
CA GLY A 27 -24.22 5.11 -6.36
C GLY A 27 -25.10 4.98 -5.12
N ALA A 28 -25.98 5.96 -4.91
CA ALA A 28 -26.95 5.91 -3.82
C ALA A 28 -27.89 4.70 -3.96
N VAL A 29 -27.95 3.86 -2.91
CA VAL A 29 -28.84 2.69 -2.85
C VAL A 29 -30.29 3.13 -2.66
N ARG A 30 -31.17 2.68 -3.55
CA ARG A 30 -32.61 2.95 -3.49
C ARG A 30 -33.35 1.70 -3.02
N ALA A 31 -34.07 1.81 -1.91
CA ALA A 31 -34.92 0.74 -1.39
C ALA A 31 -36.37 0.92 -1.84
N ARG A 32 -37.00 -0.17 -2.28
CA ARG A 32 -38.45 -0.22 -2.55
C ARG A 32 -39.05 -1.53 -2.02
N PRO A 33 -40.24 -1.52 -1.40
CA PRO A 33 -40.91 -2.76 -1.04
C PRO A 33 -41.26 -3.57 -2.31
N THR A 34 -41.21 -4.89 -2.19
CA THR A 34 -41.77 -5.80 -3.17
C THR A 34 -43.30 -5.69 -3.23
N ARG A 35 -43.91 -6.21 -4.30
CA ARG A 35 -45.38 -6.15 -4.49
C ARG A 35 -46.16 -6.85 -3.36
N ASP A 36 -45.58 -7.86 -2.73
CA ASP A 36 -46.11 -8.60 -1.59
C ASP A 36 -45.80 -7.93 -0.24
N GLY A 37 -45.04 -6.83 -0.20
CA GLY A 37 -44.71 -6.06 1.01
C GLY A 37 -43.71 -6.72 1.98
N ASN A 38 -43.45 -8.02 1.81
CA ASN A 38 -42.66 -8.81 2.76
C ASN A 38 -41.13 -8.70 2.54
N ARG A 39 -40.68 -8.14 1.41
CA ARG A 39 -39.26 -8.06 1.06
C ARG A 39 -38.94 -6.66 0.55
N THR A 40 -37.66 -6.31 0.61
CA THR A 40 -37.14 -5.06 0.07
C THR A 40 -36.30 -5.33 -1.16
N ARG A 41 -36.54 -4.57 -2.22
CA ARG A 41 -35.72 -4.48 -3.43
C ARG A 41 -34.75 -3.31 -3.27
N LEU A 42 -33.46 -3.61 -3.30
CA LEU A 42 -32.40 -2.62 -3.35
C LEU A 42 -31.94 -2.48 -4.80
N TYR A 43 -31.83 -1.23 -5.24
CA TYR A 43 -31.32 -0.86 -6.55
C TYR A 43 -30.12 0.04 -6.37
N THR A 44 -29.00 -0.31 -6.98
CA THR A 44 -27.83 0.58 -7.05
C THR A 44 -27.13 0.44 -8.39
N THR A 45 -26.49 1.52 -8.82
CA THR A 45 -25.43 1.45 -9.82
C THR A 45 -24.13 1.12 -9.11
N ALA A 46 -23.29 0.35 -9.74
CA ALA A 46 -21.94 0.07 -9.31
C ALA A 46 -21.00 0.31 -10.49
N ASP A 47 -19.88 0.94 -10.24
CA ASP A 47 -18.79 0.93 -11.21
C ASP A 47 -17.93 -0.31 -11.00
N HIS A 48 -17.29 -0.75 -12.09
CA HIS A 48 -16.17 -1.65 -11.92
C HIS A 48 -15.18 -0.93 -11.00
N TYR A 49 -14.61 -1.65 -10.03
CA TYR A 49 -13.44 -1.15 -9.35
C TYR A 49 -12.48 -0.68 -10.46
N PRO A 50 -12.01 0.58 -10.45
CA PRO A 50 -11.05 1.00 -11.47
C PRO A 50 -9.95 -0.05 -11.49
N ASP A 51 -9.49 -0.45 -12.68
CA ASP A 51 -8.38 -1.40 -12.78
C ASP A 51 -7.31 -0.97 -11.78
N PRO A 52 -6.77 -1.91 -10.99
CA PRO A 52 -5.86 -1.56 -9.92
C PRO A 52 -4.80 -0.63 -10.50
N GLN A 53 -4.72 0.60 -9.97
CA GLN A 53 -3.82 1.56 -10.57
C GLN A 53 -2.41 0.96 -10.55
N PRO A 54 -1.66 1.08 -11.66
CA PRO A 54 -0.31 0.56 -11.70
C PRO A 54 0.47 1.16 -10.53
N PHE A 55 1.34 0.35 -9.93
CA PHE A 55 2.22 0.84 -8.88
C PHE A 55 3.07 2.01 -9.42
N PRO A 56 3.41 2.98 -8.57
CA PRO A 56 4.18 4.13 -9.00
C PRO A 56 5.55 3.68 -9.54
N ALA A 57 6.02 4.37 -10.58
CA ALA A 57 7.37 4.17 -11.09
C ALA A 57 8.40 4.45 -9.98
N PRO A 58 9.55 3.74 -9.95
CA PRO A 58 10.55 3.92 -8.90
C PRO A 58 11.00 5.36 -8.72
N GLU A 59 11.17 6.09 -9.82
CA GLU A 59 11.60 7.49 -9.83
C GLU A 59 10.59 8.38 -9.10
N ALA A 60 9.29 8.10 -9.26
CA ALA A 60 8.23 8.84 -8.59
C ALA A 60 8.12 8.44 -7.11
N ALA A 61 8.22 7.15 -6.80
CA ALA A 61 8.09 6.63 -5.45
C ALA A 61 9.22 7.10 -4.52
N TYR A 62 10.45 7.21 -5.05
CA TYR A 62 11.65 7.54 -4.28
C TYR A 62 12.18 8.96 -4.53
N ALA A 63 11.40 9.82 -5.21
CA ALA A 63 11.81 11.19 -5.53
C ALA A 63 12.25 12.00 -4.30
N LEU A 64 11.62 11.75 -3.14
CA LEU A 64 11.90 12.44 -1.87
C LEU A 64 12.64 11.55 -0.86
N ALA A 65 13.10 10.37 -1.28
CA ALA A 65 13.77 9.44 -0.39
C ALA A 65 15.15 9.99 0.03
N PRO A 66 15.58 9.83 1.30
CA PRO A 66 16.93 10.18 1.73
C PRO A 66 17.99 9.39 0.95
N SER A 67 19.25 9.81 1.04
CA SER A 67 20.34 9.08 0.37
C SER A 67 20.42 7.61 0.84
N ILE A 68 20.90 6.71 -0.02
CA ILE A 68 21.09 5.29 0.35
C ILE A 68 21.98 5.16 1.58
N ILE A 69 23.03 5.97 1.70
CA ILE A 69 23.96 5.95 2.84
C ILE A 69 23.23 6.39 4.13
N SER A 70 22.41 7.43 4.05
CA SER A 70 21.61 7.92 5.19
C SER A 70 20.61 6.86 5.68
N GLU A 71 19.88 6.22 4.76
CA GLU A 71 18.95 5.14 5.10
C GLU A 71 19.66 3.88 5.63
N LEU A 72 20.84 3.55 5.10
CA LEU A 72 21.65 2.45 5.63
C LEU A 72 22.09 2.73 7.07
N GLY A 73 22.50 3.97 7.35
CA GLY A 73 22.82 4.43 8.71
C GLY A 73 21.63 4.30 9.65
N TRP A 74 20.47 4.82 9.24
CA TRP A 74 19.23 4.76 10.02
C TRP A 74 18.80 3.32 10.31
N THR A 75 18.72 2.46 9.29
CA THR A 75 18.28 1.05 9.45
C THR A 75 19.24 0.25 10.33
N THR A 76 20.55 0.46 10.18
CA THR A 76 21.56 -0.20 11.03
C THR A 76 21.47 0.26 12.48
N HIS A 77 21.28 1.57 12.71
CA HIS A 77 21.11 2.13 14.05
C HIS A 77 19.84 1.61 14.73
N ALA A 78 18.72 1.56 14.01
CA ALA A 78 17.45 1.04 14.52
C ALA A 78 17.57 -0.41 15.02
N ILE A 79 18.26 -1.29 14.28
CA ILE A 79 18.51 -2.67 14.74
C ILE A 79 19.48 -2.70 15.92
N ALA A 80 20.57 -1.94 15.86
CA ALA A 80 21.61 -1.97 16.87
C ALA A 80 21.13 -1.48 18.25
N THR A 81 20.12 -0.61 18.27
CA THR A 81 19.52 -0.06 19.48
C THR A 81 18.28 -0.83 19.94
N ALA A 82 17.73 -1.71 19.10
CA ALA A 82 16.62 -2.57 19.48
C ALA A 82 17.03 -3.62 20.52
N GLY A 83 16.16 -3.87 21.49
CA GLY A 83 16.34 -5.01 22.39
C GLY A 83 16.32 -6.33 21.62
N CYS A 84 17.10 -7.32 22.04
CA CYS A 84 17.07 -8.65 21.42
C CYS A 84 15.64 -9.21 21.39
N PHE A 85 15.26 -9.84 20.27
CA PHE A 85 13.93 -10.42 20.03
C PHE A 85 12.76 -9.40 20.04
N THR A 86 13.04 -8.11 19.93
CA THR A 86 12.00 -7.09 19.77
C THR A 86 11.62 -7.00 18.29
N GLU A 87 10.32 -7.16 18.00
CA GLU A 87 9.79 -6.83 16.68
C GLU A 87 9.83 -5.30 16.52
N LEU A 88 10.35 -4.86 15.38
CA LEU A 88 10.42 -3.45 15.05
C LEU A 88 9.08 -2.98 14.47
N GLU A 89 8.85 -1.66 14.50
CA GLU A 89 7.62 -1.11 13.96
C GLU A 89 7.53 -1.30 12.44
N ARG A 90 6.31 -1.29 11.90
CA ARG A 90 6.05 -1.39 10.45
C ARG A 90 6.90 -0.38 9.64
N ASP A 91 7.10 0.81 10.18
CA ASP A 91 7.88 1.87 9.56
C ASP A 91 9.32 1.43 9.24
N TYR A 92 9.97 0.75 10.18
CA TYR A 92 11.30 0.19 9.97
C TYR A 92 11.30 -0.83 8.82
N TYR A 93 10.31 -1.73 8.77
CA TYR A 93 10.23 -2.72 7.70
C TYR A 93 9.96 -2.09 6.34
N LEU A 94 9.12 -1.05 6.29
CA LEU A 94 8.85 -0.29 5.07
C LEU A 94 10.11 0.42 4.55
N ARG A 95 10.81 1.16 5.43
CA ARG A 95 12.06 1.86 5.06
C ARG A 95 13.16 0.91 4.65
N LYS A 96 13.31 -0.22 5.35
CA LYS A 96 14.25 -1.28 4.98
C LYS A 96 13.93 -1.88 3.61
N ALA A 97 12.66 -2.21 3.35
CA ALA A 97 12.25 -2.76 2.05
C ALA A 97 12.48 -1.76 0.91
N ALA A 98 12.15 -0.47 1.12
CA ALA A 98 12.39 0.60 0.16
C ALA A 98 13.89 0.82 -0.11
N LEU A 99 14.74 0.78 0.93
CA LEU A 99 16.19 0.87 0.78
C LEU A 99 16.73 -0.28 -0.10
N LEU A 100 16.31 -1.51 0.17
CA LEU A 100 16.78 -2.68 -0.57
C LEU A 100 16.28 -2.67 -2.02
N ASP A 101 15.04 -2.25 -2.27
CA ASP A 101 14.52 -2.05 -3.62
C ASP A 101 15.33 -1.01 -4.41
N ARG A 102 15.74 0.09 -3.77
CA ARG A 102 16.61 1.11 -4.38
C ARG A 102 18.01 0.59 -4.68
N ILE A 103 18.55 -0.30 -3.85
CA ILE A 103 19.85 -0.96 -4.12
C ILE A 103 19.70 -1.93 -5.29
N ALA A 104 18.64 -2.73 -5.32
CA ALA A 104 18.35 -3.64 -6.45
C ALA A 104 18.23 -2.89 -7.77
N LEU A 105 17.53 -1.75 -7.80
CA LEU A 105 17.41 -0.91 -9.00
C LEU A 105 18.75 -0.34 -9.51
N LEU A 106 19.79 -0.25 -8.66
CA LEU A 106 21.13 0.14 -9.09
C LEU A 106 21.95 -1.06 -9.62
N ASP A 107 21.61 -2.27 -9.18
CA ASP A 107 22.30 -3.52 -9.52
C ASP A 107 21.72 -4.17 -10.79
N GLU A 108 20.43 -3.92 -11.08
CA GLU A 108 19.77 -4.36 -12.31
C GLU A 108 20.48 -3.79 -13.55
N PRO A 109 21.20 -4.62 -14.34
CA PRO A 109 21.92 -4.11 -15.49
C PRO A 109 20.94 -3.70 -16.59
N ASP A 110 21.23 -2.58 -17.26
CA ASP A 110 20.44 -2.07 -18.41
C ASP A 110 20.29 -3.09 -19.55
N THR A 111 21.07 -4.17 -19.60
CA THR A 111 20.95 -5.22 -20.62
C THR A 111 21.68 -6.52 -20.23
N LEU A 112 20.96 -7.66 -20.30
CA LEU A 112 21.48 -9.00 -20.60
C LEU A 112 22.36 -9.72 -19.54
N GLY A 113 21.83 -9.95 -18.34
CA GLY A 113 22.34 -10.98 -17.42
C GLY A 113 21.24 -11.97 -17.04
N ASP A 114 21.41 -13.25 -17.36
CA ASP A 114 20.46 -14.31 -17.02
C ASP A 114 20.48 -14.61 -15.51
N GLY A 115 19.82 -13.77 -14.72
CA GLY A 115 19.60 -13.97 -13.29
C GLY A 115 19.33 -12.66 -12.57
N ASP A 116 18.24 -12.62 -11.79
CA ASP A 116 18.03 -11.56 -10.79
C ASP A 116 19.24 -11.55 -9.84
N GLY A 117 19.90 -10.39 -9.70
CA GLY A 117 21.04 -10.23 -8.81
C GLY A 117 20.67 -10.49 -7.34
N ASP A 118 21.67 -10.76 -6.49
CA ASP A 118 21.48 -10.96 -5.03
C ASP A 118 20.72 -9.79 -4.38
N ALA A 119 20.93 -8.57 -4.89
CA ALA A 119 20.19 -7.39 -4.48
C ALA A 119 18.69 -7.48 -4.83
N THR A 120 18.35 -7.97 -6.02
CA THR A 120 16.96 -8.16 -6.48
C THR A 120 16.24 -9.22 -5.66
N GLU A 121 16.88 -10.37 -5.41
CA GLU A 121 16.31 -11.42 -4.56
C GLU A 121 16.09 -10.91 -3.12
N THR A 122 17.08 -10.19 -2.57
CA THR A 122 16.99 -9.60 -1.23
C THR A 122 15.87 -8.56 -1.13
N ALA A 123 15.72 -7.70 -2.14
CA ALA A 123 14.65 -6.72 -2.20
C ALA A 123 13.27 -7.38 -2.29
N LEU A 124 13.13 -8.44 -3.09
CA LEU A 124 11.91 -9.20 -3.19
C LEU A 124 11.53 -9.85 -1.85
N ALA A 125 12.49 -10.47 -1.17
CA ALA A 125 12.25 -11.07 0.14
C ALA A 125 11.80 -10.04 1.19
N ALA A 126 12.43 -8.85 1.21
CA ALA A 126 12.02 -7.77 2.09
C ALA A 126 10.60 -7.23 1.76
N ALA A 127 10.26 -7.15 0.48
CA ALA A 127 8.93 -6.75 0.02
C ALA A 127 7.85 -7.75 0.45
N LEU A 128 8.12 -9.05 0.32
CA LEU A 128 7.21 -10.11 0.78
C LEU A 128 7.02 -10.08 2.29
N MET A 129 8.07 -9.85 3.08
CA MET A 129 7.97 -9.70 4.53
C MET A 129 7.06 -8.53 4.94
N LEU A 130 7.18 -7.38 4.26
CA LEU A 130 6.28 -6.25 4.50
C LEU A 130 4.83 -6.60 4.11
N LEU A 131 4.62 -7.20 2.93
CA LEU A 131 3.31 -7.60 2.46
C LEU A 131 2.63 -8.59 3.41
N ASP A 132 3.36 -9.58 3.93
CA ASP A 132 2.82 -10.54 4.88
C ASP A 132 2.45 -9.89 6.23
N THR A 133 3.21 -8.88 6.65
CA THR A 133 2.89 -8.07 7.83
C THR A 133 1.58 -7.30 7.63
N ASP A 134 1.36 -6.75 6.43
CA ASP A 134 0.20 -5.93 6.10
C ASP A 134 -1.03 -6.73 5.65
N ARG A 135 -0.84 -8.00 5.30
CA ARG A 135 -1.84 -8.87 4.67
C ARG A 135 -3.19 -8.86 5.41
N ALA A 136 -3.17 -8.89 6.73
CA ALA A 136 -4.37 -8.90 7.56
C ALA A 136 -5.21 -7.61 7.48
N HIS A 137 -4.60 -6.51 7.04
CA HIS A 137 -5.20 -5.18 6.96
C HIS A 137 -5.52 -4.74 5.53
N LEU A 138 -5.11 -5.52 4.53
CA LEU A 138 -5.34 -5.21 3.12
C LEU A 138 -6.69 -5.73 2.63
N ALA A 139 -7.33 -4.95 1.76
CA ALA A 139 -8.49 -5.43 1.02
C ALA A 139 -8.05 -6.56 0.06
N PRO A 140 -8.88 -7.61 -0.16
CA PRO A 140 -8.47 -8.78 -0.95
C PRO A 140 -7.91 -8.47 -2.35
N HIS A 141 -8.50 -7.50 -3.05
CA HIS A 141 -8.05 -7.10 -4.39
C HIS A 141 -6.66 -6.44 -4.39
N LEU A 142 -6.26 -5.81 -3.28
CA LEU A 142 -4.91 -5.24 -3.12
C LEU A 142 -3.89 -6.32 -2.83
N VAL A 143 -4.28 -7.39 -2.11
CA VAL A 143 -3.42 -8.56 -1.87
C VAL A 143 -3.08 -9.22 -3.22
N ASP A 144 -4.07 -9.48 -4.06
CA ASP A 144 -3.86 -10.10 -5.38
C ASP A 144 -2.94 -9.26 -6.29
N GLN A 145 -2.99 -7.93 -6.17
CA GLN A 145 -2.12 -7.03 -6.92
C GLN A 145 -0.70 -7.03 -6.33
N ALA A 146 -0.58 -6.94 -5.01
CA ALA A 146 0.70 -6.91 -4.31
C ALA A 146 1.46 -8.24 -4.42
N GLU A 147 0.78 -9.39 -4.46
CA GLU A 147 1.42 -10.69 -4.67
C GLU A 147 2.00 -10.84 -6.09
N LYS A 148 1.44 -10.15 -7.08
CA LYS A 148 1.96 -10.14 -8.46
C LYS A 148 3.19 -9.24 -8.62
N ASP A 149 3.27 -8.17 -7.85
CA ASP A 149 4.41 -7.26 -7.83
C ASP A 149 4.68 -6.72 -6.40
N PRO A 150 5.36 -7.50 -5.55
CA PRO A 150 5.64 -7.11 -4.17
C PRO A 150 6.51 -5.84 -4.08
N ARG A 151 7.44 -5.65 -5.02
CA ARG A 151 8.31 -4.47 -5.06
C ARG A 151 7.52 -3.21 -5.45
N GLY A 152 6.58 -3.33 -6.38
CA GLY A 152 5.61 -2.28 -6.67
C GLY A 152 4.74 -1.92 -5.48
N TYR A 153 4.32 -2.90 -4.67
CA TYR A 153 3.61 -2.65 -3.42
C TYR A 153 4.45 -1.81 -2.44
N VAL A 154 5.73 -2.14 -2.24
CA VAL A 154 6.66 -1.34 -1.41
C VAL A 154 6.71 0.11 -1.91
N ARG A 155 6.88 0.32 -3.21
CA ARG A 155 6.93 1.67 -3.82
C ARG A 155 5.66 2.47 -3.55
N GLN A 156 4.49 1.84 -3.68
CA GLN A 156 3.21 2.47 -3.35
C GLN A 156 3.13 2.86 -1.87
N GLN A 157 3.46 1.93 -0.97
CA GLN A 157 3.41 2.18 0.47
C GLN A 157 4.40 3.27 0.88
N TYR A 158 5.61 3.27 0.30
CA TYR A 158 6.62 4.29 0.57
C TYR A 158 6.20 5.67 0.05
N ALA A 159 5.63 5.75 -1.15
CA ALA A 159 5.11 6.99 -1.70
C ALA A 159 3.96 7.59 -0.87
N GLN A 160 3.18 6.74 -0.19
CA GLN A 160 2.13 7.17 0.74
C GLN A 160 2.68 7.55 2.12
N HIS A 161 3.88 7.09 2.45
CA HIS A 161 4.52 7.25 3.75
C HIS A 161 5.22 8.60 3.95
N VAL A 162 5.02 9.60 3.07
CA VAL A 162 5.75 10.89 3.11
C VAL A 162 5.91 11.43 4.54
N ARG A 163 7.13 11.33 5.06
CA ARG A 163 7.57 11.93 6.32
C ARG A 163 8.77 12.83 6.05
N CYS A 164 8.90 13.88 6.85
CA CYS A 164 9.99 14.81 6.76
C CYS A 164 11.31 14.13 7.13
N VAL A 165 12.37 14.33 6.34
CA VAL A 165 13.74 13.88 6.66
C VAL A 165 14.25 14.48 8.00
N CYS A 166 13.64 15.57 8.46
CA CYS A 166 13.97 16.26 9.69
C CYS A 166 13.55 15.51 10.98
N ASP A 167 12.65 14.53 10.91
CA ASP A 167 12.07 13.90 12.10
C ASP A 167 13.04 12.98 12.86
N ASP A 168 14.17 12.57 12.26
CA ASP A 168 15.01 11.51 12.85
C ASP A 168 16.46 11.90 13.17
N PHE A 169 17.11 12.82 12.44
CA PHE A 169 18.55 13.11 12.67
C PHE A 169 19.01 14.57 12.45
N GLY A 170 18.11 15.53 12.22
CA GLY A 170 18.47 16.96 12.22
C GLY A 170 19.51 17.39 11.18
N GLU A 171 19.53 16.78 9.99
CA GLU A 171 20.38 17.25 8.89
C GLU A 171 19.56 17.67 7.66
N GLY A 172 19.58 18.98 7.38
CA GLY A 172 19.28 19.56 6.07
C GLY A 172 17.93 20.26 5.91
N ASP A 173 17.92 21.31 5.08
CA ASP A 173 16.72 22.04 4.66
C ASP A 173 15.70 21.08 4.05
N CYS A 174 14.51 21.00 4.64
CA CYS A 174 13.46 20.14 4.15
C CYS A 174 12.60 20.88 3.12
N LEU A 175 12.43 20.31 1.92
CA LEU A 175 11.51 20.85 0.91
C LEU A 175 10.03 20.85 1.34
N LEU A 176 9.68 20.17 2.44
CA LEU A 176 8.35 20.17 3.08
C LEU A 176 8.24 21.18 4.23
N HIS A 177 9.36 21.70 4.76
CA HIS A 177 9.42 22.79 5.74
C HIS A 177 10.32 23.92 5.20
N PRO A 178 9.79 24.84 4.38
CA PRO A 178 10.60 25.91 3.79
C PRO A 178 11.04 27.02 4.78
N ASP A 179 10.89 26.83 6.10
CA ASP A 179 11.33 27.81 7.11
C ASP A 179 11.53 27.14 8.49
N PRO A 180 12.69 27.32 9.18
CA PRO A 180 12.91 26.79 10.53
C PRO A 180 12.32 27.65 11.68
N ASP A 181 11.56 28.71 11.39
CA ASP A 181 11.08 29.67 12.41
C ASP A 181 9.57 29.66 12.74
N HIS A 182 8.76 28.66 12.37
CA HIS A 182 7.36 28.53 12.84
C HIS A 182 6.84 27.11 13.04
#